data_AF-A0A397VK68-F1
#
_entry.id   AF-A0A397VK68-F1
#
_cell.length_a   1.000
_cell.length_b   1.000
_cell.length_c   1.000
_cell.angle_alpha   90.00
_cell.angle_beta   90.00
_cell.angle_gamma   90.00
#
_symmetry.space_group_name_H-M   'P 1'
#
loop_
_entity.id
_entity.type
_entity.pdbx_description
1 polymer ?
#
loop_
_entity_poly.entity_id
_entity_poly.type
_entity_poly.pdbx_seq_one_letter_code
_entity_poly.pdbx_strand_id
1 'polypeptide(L)'
;MKFYCISFVLILNLYLVNASPIQIKNVPPYLSVLGSNFTRPILEPFASTQVDDNTDASHFIKKLKSENFLVYNHKFYDIIGRNPKIEVIASADYAFAHEGGAYIAKFNEVFFSSNRIDNNTKIQISKINLETNEVSFNITPKEPILFANGMYSYDGKVIICVQGQGNIGGSIVSLDPKTKKVTTIVDNFFGKFVQPGK
;
A
#
# COMPACT_ATOMS: atom_id res chain seq x y z
N MET A 1 -30.19 6.58 -8.75
CA MET A 1 -29.30 5.57 -8.13
C MET A 1 -27.87 6.08 -8.28
N LYS A 2 -27.24 6.54 -7.20
CA LYS A 2 -25.85 7.04 -7.26
C LYS A 2 -24.91 5.84 -7.23
N PHE A 3 -24.20 5.59 -8.32
CA PHE A 3 -23.13 4.61 -8.36
C PHE A 3 -21.90 5.22 -7.67
N TYR A 4 -21.46 4.62 -6.56
CA TYR A 4 -20.19 4.97 -5.95
C TYR A 4 -19.13 4.08 -6.61
N CYS A 5 -18.26 4.67 -7.42
CA CYS A 5 -17.04 4.00 -7.86
C CYS A 5 -16.06 4.06 -6.69
N ILE A 6 -15.85 2.94 -6.02
CA ILE A 6 -14.85 2.84 -4.95
C ILE A 6 -13.54 2.40 -5.61
N SER A 7 -12.72 3.38 -5.99
CA SER A 7 -11.35 3.13 -6.44
C SER A 7 -10.46 2.92 -5.21
N PHE A 8 -10.06 1.66 -4.96
CA PHE A 8 -8.98 1.37 -4.02
C PHE A 8 -7.65 1.56 -4.74
N VAL A 9 -6.89 2.59 -4.37
CA VAL A 9 -5.48 2.72 -4.78
C VAL A 9 -4.67 1.86 -3.82
N LEU A 10 -4.41 0.62 -4.23
CA LEU A 10 -3.53 -0.28 -3.52
C LEU A 10 -2.13 -0.12 -4.14
N ILE A 11 -1.20 0.45 -3.38
CA ILE A 11 0.19 0.59 -3.81
C ILE A 11 0.88 -0.75 -3.59
N LEU A 12 0.91 -1.56 -4.64
CA LEU A 12 1.57 -2.86 -4.65
C LEU A 12 2.69 -2.82 -5.68
N ASN A 13 3.85 -3.30 -5.27
CA ASN A 13 4.99 -3.50 -6.14
C ASN A 13 4.84 -4.90 -6.77
N LEU A 14 4.02 -5.06 -7.82
CA LEU A 14 3.83 -6.35 -8.48
C LEU A 14 3.28 -6.24 -9.91
N TYR A 15 3.83 -7.08 -10.79
CA TYR A 15 3.40 -7.34 -12.16
C TYR A 15 2.17 -8.26 -12.16
N LEU A 16 0.97 -7.78 -12.52
CA LEU A 16 -0.19 -8.67 -12.72
C LEU A 16 -1.07 -8.25 -13.90
N VAL A 17 -1.54 -9.26 -14.63
CA VAL A 17 -2.37 -9.20 -15.85
C VAL A 17 -3.81 -9.58 -15.51
N ASN A 18 -4.75 -9.06 -16.31
CA ASN A 18 -6.20 -9.33 -16.28
C ASN A 18 -6.58 -10.76 -15.86
N ALA A 19 -7.27 -10.89 -14.72
CA ALA A 19 -7.96 -12.11 -14.32
C ALA A 19 -9.22 -11.77 -13.50
N SER A 20 -10.25 -12.61 -13.64
CA SER A 20 -11.50 -12.50 -12.87
C SER A 20 -11.28 -12.93 -11.41
N PRO A 21 -12.19 -12.62 -10.46
CA PRO A 21 -12.10 -13.15 -9.10
C PRO A 21 -12.41 -14.65 -9.03
N ILE A 22 -11.65 -15.42 -8.23
CA ILE A 22 -12.15 -16.70 -7.71
C ILE A 22 -13.05 -16.44 -6.53
N GLN A 23 -14.30 -16.87 -6.68
CA GLN A 23 -15.16 -17.11 -5.54
C GLN A 23 -14.78 -18.43 -4.87
N ILE A 24 -14.24 -18.36 -3.65
CA ILE A 24 -14.22 -19.52 -2.77
C ILE A 24 -15.58 -19.55 -2.07
N LYS A 25 -16.48 -20.44 -2.49
CA LYS A 25 -17.78 -20.58 -1.82
C LYS A 25 -17.66 -21.17 -0.42
N ASN A 26 -16.62 -21.98 -0.17
CA ASN A 26 -16.23 -22.51 1.13
C ASN A 26 -14.72 -22.73 1.10
N VAL A 27 -13.98 -22.22 2.10
CA VAL A 27 -12.60 -22.68 2.30
C VAL A 27 -12.71 -24.15 2.64
N PRO A 28 -12.23 -25.06 1.80
CA PRO A 28 -12.34 -26.46 2.11
C PRO A 28 -11.61 -26.72 3.44
N PRO A 29 -12.17 -27.50 4.37
CA PRO A 29 -11.57 -27.73 5.69
C PRO A 29 -10.12 -28.23 5.63
N TYR A 30 -9.74 -28.89 4.52
CA TYR A 30 -8.37 -29.35 4.27
C TYR A 30 -7.36 -28.22 4.02
N LEU A 31 -7.79 -26.97 3.75
CA LEU A 31 -6.92 -25.80 3.71
C LEU A 31 -6.72 -25.17 5.09
N SER A 32 -7.50 -25.57 6.09
CA SER A 32 -7.39 -25.09 7.48
C SER A 32 -6.37 -25.90 8.30
N VAL A 33 -5.86 -27.01 7.74
CA VAL A 33 -4.81 -27.83 8.33
C VAL A 33 -3.60 -27.73 7.42
N LEU A 34 -2.63 -26.89 7.79
CA LEU A 34 -1.32 -26.89 7.15
C LEU A 34 -0.56 -28.12 7.64
N GLY A 35 -0.31 -29.07 6.74
CA GLY A 35 0.53 -30.24 7.01
C GLY A 35 1.97 -29.84 7.36
N SER A 36 2.74 -30.79 7.88
CA SER A 36 4.14 -30.57 8.28
C SER A 36 5.06 -30.12 7.14
N ASN A 37 4.63 -30.28 5.88
CA ASN A 37 5.41 -29.96 4.68
C ASN A 37 4.95 -28.66 3.99
N PHE A 38 4.28 -27.76 4.71
CA PHE A 38 4.00 -26.40 4.21
C PHE A 38 5.28 -25.57 4.13
N THR A 39 5.61 -25.05 2.93
CA THR A 39 6.71 -24.09 2.74
C THR A 39 6.25 -22.88 1.93
N ARG A 40 6.53 -21.67 2.42
CA ARG A 40 6.36 -20.41 1.66
C ARG A 40 7.38 -19.36 2.10
N PRO A 41 8.17 -18.77 1.19
CA PRO A 41 8.99 -17.61 1.55
C PRO A 41 8.12 -16.44 2.04
N ILE A 42 8.57 -15.73 3.07
CA ILE A 42 7.77 -14.68 3.72
C ILE A 42 7.42 -13.51 2.79
N LEU A 43 8.24 -13.28 1.76
CA LEU A 43 8.07 -12.20 0.79
C LEU A 43 7.27 -12.61 -0.45
N GLU A 44 6.90 -13.87 -0.57
CA GLU A 44 6.19 -14.39 -1.74
C GLU A 44 4.67 -14.45 -1.48
N PRO A 45 3.85 -14.25 -2.52
CA PRO A 45 2.39 -14.24 -2.38
C PRO A 45 1.87 -15.60 -1.93
N PHE A 46 0.65 -15.63 -1.37
CA PHE A 46 0.02 -16.86 -0.89
C PHE A 46 -0.02 -17.99 -1.95
N ALA A 47 -0.17 -17.64 -3.23
CA ALA A 47 -0.17 -18.58 -4.34
C ALA A 47 1.19 -19.29 -4.59
N SER A 48 2.27 -18.85 -3.94
CA SER A 48 3.60 -19.49 -3.98
C SER A 48 3.76 -20.63 -2.98
N THR A 49 2.79 -20.82 -2.07
CA THR A 49 2.79 -21.90 -1.08
C THR A 49 3.01 -23.27 -1.73
N GLN A 50 3.90 -24.08 -1.15
CA GLN A 50 4.11 -25.48 -1.51
C GLN A 50 3.51 -26.38 -0.43
N VAL A 51 2.77 -27.40 -0.88
CA VAL A 51 2.14 -28.42 -0.04
C VAL A 51 2.23 -29.75 -0.80
N ASP A 52 3.20 -30.57 -0.42
CA ASP A 52 3.52 -31.81 -1.15
C ASP A 52 2.78 -33.04 -0.60
N ASP A 53 2.25 -32.94 0.61
CA ASP A 53 1.55 -34.02 1.33
C ASP A 53 0.02 -34.02 1.13
N ASN A 54 -0.51 -33.04 0.39
CA ASN A 54 -1.94 -32.91 0.13
C ASN A 54 -2.22 -32.45 -1.32
N THR A 55 -2.63 -33.40 -2.16
CA THR A 55 -2.91 -33.17 -3.59
C THR A 55 -4.02 -32.14 -3.82
N ASP A 56 -5.08 -32.15 -3.01
CA ASP A 56 -6.20 -31.22 -3.14
C ASP A 56 -5.78 -29.78 -2.79
N ALA A 57 -4.96 -29.61 -1.74
CA ALA A 57 -4.37 -28.32 -1.37
C ALA A 57 -3.41 -27.82 -2.45
N SER A 58 -2.55 -28.70 -2.99
CA SER A 58 -1.62 -28.39 -4.08
C SER A 58 -2.35 -27.91 -5.34
N HIS A 59 -3.40 -28.63 -5.76
CA HIS A 59 -4.25 -28.24 -6.88
C HIS A 59 -4.95 -26.90 -6.64
N PHE A 60 -5.46 -26.68 -5.42
CA PHE A 60 -6.10 -25.42 -5.05
C PHE A 60 -5.12 -24.23 -5.13
N ILE A 61 -3.93 -24.33 -4.52
CA ILE A 61 -2.90 -23.26 -4.57
C ILE A 61 -2.45 -23.01 -6.01
N LYS A 62 -2.28 -24.06 -6.82
CA LYS A 62 -1.95 -23.92 -8.25
C LYS A 62 -3.02 -23.11 -9.00
N LYS A 63 -4.30 -23.31 -8.68
CA LYS A 63 -5.40 -22.53 -9.24
C LYS A 63 -5.35 -21.05 -8.83
N LEU A 64 -4.88 -20.73 -7.63
CA LEU A 64 -4.78 -19.34 -7.17
C LEU A 64 -3.76 -18.51 -7.96
N LYS A 65 -2.78 -19.15 -8.61
CA LYS A 65 -1.75 -18.43 -9.38
C LYS A 65 -2.31 -17.64 -10.56
N SER A 66 -3.49 -18.00 -11.07
CA SER A 66 -4.13 -17.31 -12.20
C SER A 66 -5.10 -16.22 -11.80
N GLU A 67 -5.13 -15.80 -10.54
CA GLU A 67 -6.27 -15.11 -9.96
C GLU A 67 -5.85 -13.92 -9.10
N ASN A 68 -6.54 -12.79 -9.29
CA ASN A 68 -6.18 -11.53 -8.65
C ASN A 68 -6.93 -11.29 -7.33
N PHE A 69 -8.10 -11.89 -7.18
CA PHE A 69 -8.95 -11.73 -6.00
C PHE A 69 -9.36 -13.08 -5.43
N LEU A 70 -9.17 -13.21 -4.12
CA LEU A 70 -9.62 -14.36 -3.35
C LEU A 70 -10.80 -13.96 -2.47
N VAL A 71 -12.01 -14.38 -2.84
CA VAL A 71 -13.23 -13.94 -2.16
C VAL A 71 -13.73 -15.03 -1.21
N TYR A 72 -13.58 -14.77 0.09
CA TYR A 72 -14.06 -15.66 1.17
C TYR A 72 -15.52 -15.42 1.55
N ASN A 73 -16.04 -14.21 1.34
CA ASN A 73 -17.41 -13.83 1.64
C ASN A 73 -18.01 -13.08 0.47
N HIS A 74 -19.19 -13.50 0.01
CA HIS A 74 -19.87 -12.88 -1.12
C HIS A 74 -20.14 -11.37 -0.91
N LYS A 75 -20.32 -10.92 0.34
CA LYS A 75 -20.51 -9.49 0.67
C LYS A 75 -19.31 -8.63 0.28
N PHE A 76 -18.14 -9.22 0.02
CA PHE A 76 -17.00 -8.49 -0.51
C PHE A 76 -17.27 -7.93 -1.91
N TYR A 77 -18.12 -8.57 -2.71
CA TYR A 77 -18.56 -8.03 -4.00
C TYR A 77 -19.42 -6.78 -3.87
N ASP A 78 -20.02 -6.53 -2.69
CA ASP A 78 -20.70 -5.26 -2.41
C ASP A 78 -19.70 -4.10 -2.26
N ILE A 79 -18.42 -4.41 -1.99
CA ILE A 79 -17.33 -3.44 -1.84
C ILE A 79 -16.60 -3.22 -3.18
N ILE A 80 -16.20 -4.30 -3.85
CA ILE A 80 -15.34 -4.22 -5.06
C ILE A 80 -16.10 -4.37 -6.38
N GLY A 81 -17.41 -4.65 -6.34
CA GLY A 81 -18.21 -4.98 -7.52
C GLY A 81 -17.99 -6.42 -7.99
N ARG A 82 -18.78 -6.85 -9.00
CA ARG A 82 -18.77 -8.24 -9.49
C ARG A 82 -17.68 -8.56 -10.51
N ASN A 83 -17.06 -7.55 -11.10
CA ASN A 83 -16.00 -7.70 -12.09
C ASN A 83 -14.84 -6.72 -11.78
N PRO A 84 -14.21 -6.86 -10.60
CA PRO A 84 -13.11 -6.00 -10.19
C PRO A 84 -11.88 -6.26 -11.07
N LYS A 85 -11.05 -5.23 -11.21
CA LYS A 85 -9.77 -5.32 -11.92
C LYS A 85 -8.66 -4.76 -11.03
N ILE A 86 -7.47 -5.32 -11.19
CA ILE A 86 -6.23 -4.75 -10.67
C ILE A 86 -5.46 -4.26 -11.88
N GLU A 87 -5.12 -2.97 -11.88
CA GLU A 87 -4.40 -2.34 -12.97
C GLU A 87 -3.19 -1.59 -12.39
N VAL A 88 -2.04 -1.74 -13.05
CA VAL A 88 -0.86 -0.95 -12.72
C VAL A 88 -1.03 0.41 -13.38
N ILE A 89 -1.25 1.44 -12.58
CA ILE A 89 -1.47 2.82 -13.05
C ILE A 89 -0.18 3.64 -13.11
N ALA A 90 0.92 3.14 -12.51
CA ALA A 90 2.23 3.74 -12.57
C ALA A 90 3.34 2.73 -12.26
N SER A 91 4.51 2.91 -12.87
CA SER A 91 5.71 2.09 -12.63
C SER A 91 6.97 2.94 -12.76
N ALA A 92 8.03 2.55 -12.05
CA ALA A 92 9.38 3.09 -12.21
C ALA A 92 10.40 1.96 -12.10
N ASP A 93 11.64 2.23 -12.49
CA ASP A 93 12.80 1.32 -12.40
C ASP A 93 13.44 1.28 -10.99
N TYR A 94 12.81 1.93 -10.01
CA TYR A 94 13.15 1.91 -8.59
C TYR A 94 11.88 1.79 -7.74
N ALA A 95 11.99 1.35 -6.49
CA ALA A 95 10.88 1.28 -5.55
C ALA A 95 10.35 2.66 -5.08
N PHE A 96 9.67 3.35 -5.99
CA PHE A 96 9.10 4.69 -5.82
C PHE A 96 7.79 4.73 -5.03
N ALA A 97 7.12 3.59 -4.88
CA ALA A 97 5.81 3.48 -4.25
C ALA A 97 5.82 2.34 -3.23
N HIS A 98 5.59 2.66 -1.96
CA HIS A 98 5.69 1.73 -0.84
C HIS A 98 4.54 1.86 0.14
N GLU A 99 4.26 3.07 0.66
CA GLU A 99 3.32 3.25 1.76
C GLU A 99 2.63 4.62 1.70
N GLY A 100 1.75 4.89 2.66
CA GLY A 100 1.33 6.26 2.97
C GLY A 100 0.35 6.86 1.97
N GLY A 101 -0.65 6.11 1.52
CA GLY A 101 -1.70 6.63 0.64
C GLY A 101 -2.55 7.72 1.32
N ALA A 102 -2.48 8.97 0.84
CA ALA A 102 -3.36 10.06 1.26
C ALA A 102 -4.10 10.69 0.07
N TYR A 103 -5.42 10.51 0.01
CA TYR A 103 -6.26 11.06 -1.04
C TYR A 103 -6.68 12.50 -0.75
N ILE A 104 -6.29 13.44 -1.62
CA ILE A 104 -6.69 14.84 -1.57
C ILE A 104 -7.77 15.10 -2.62
N ALA A 105 -9.03 14.98 -2.18
CA ALA A 105 -10.21 15.09 -3.06
C ALA A 105 -10.24 16.38 -3.90
N LYS A 106 -9.78 17.51 -3.34
CA LYS A 106 -9.74 18.80 -4.05
C LYS A 106 -8.91 18.78 -5.33
N PHE A 107 -7.86 17.95 -5.37
CA PHE A 107 -6.96 17.84 -6.53
C PHE A 107 -7.13 16.52 -7.27
N ASN A 108 -7.98 15.63 -6.76
CA ASN A 108 -8.11 14.24 -7.20
C ASN A 108 -6.76 13.52 -7.27
N GLU A 109 -5.94 13.71 -6.23
CA GLU A 109 -4.57 13.20 -6.14
C GLU A 109 -4.39 12.26 -4.96
N VAL A 110 -3.59 11.21 -5.12
CA VAL A 110 -3.14 10.35 -4.03
C VAL A 110 -1.65 10.58 -3.80
N PHE A 111 -1.30 11.02 -2.60
CA PHE A 111 0.08 11.11 -2.14
C PHE A 111 0.54 9.78 -1.57
N PHE A 112 1.83 9.49 -1.70
CA PHE A 112 2.45 8.26 -1.20
C PHE A 112 3.96 8.43 -0.98
N SER A 113 4.55 7.53 -0.19
CA SER A 113 5.99 7.47 0.08
C SER A 113 6.67 6.32 -0.66
N SER A 114 7.93 6.53 -1.05
CA SER A 114 8.81 5.49 -1.59
C SER A 114 9.42 4.63 -0.46
N ASN A 115 10.22 3.62 -0.81
CA ASN A 115 11.12 2.95 0.15
C ASN A 115 12.60 3.19 -0.21
N ARG A 116 13.51 2.54 0.56
CA ARG A 116 14.97 2.55 0.34
C ARG A 116 15.54 1.19 -0.08
N ILE A 117 14.71 0.22 -0.45
CA ILE A 117 15.15 -1.17 -0.67
C ILE A 117 16.15 -1.26 -1.84
N ASP A 118 16.04 -0.37 -2.84
CA ASP A 118 16.83 -0.43 -4.08
C ASP A 118 17.93 0.65 -4.17
N ASN A 119 18.75 0.85 -3.13
CA ASN A 119 19.80 1.89 -3.06
C ASN A 119 19.29 3.35 -3.10
N ASN A 120 18.00 3.59 -2.90
CA ASN A 120 17.47 4.94 -2.82
C ASN A 120 17.97 5.61 -1.54
N THR A 121 18.79 6.66 -1.67
CA THR A 121 19.42 7.32 -0.50
C THR A 121 18.42 8.12 0.35
N LYS A 122 17.21 8.37 -0.17
CA LYS A 122 16.15 9.17 0.46
C LYS A 122 14.78 8.56 0.21
N ILE A 123 13.90 8.70 1.20
CA ILE A 123 12.47 8.46 1.00
C ILE A 123 11.89 9.68 0.30
N GLN A 124 11.15 9.45 -0.78
CA GLN A 124 10.49 10.47 -1.56
C GLN A 124 9.00 10.51 -1.24
N ILE A 125 8.41 11.70 -1.29
CA ILE A 125 6.96 11.87 -1.30
C ILE A 125 6.58 12.12 -2.76
N SER A 126 5.70 11.30 -3.30
CA SER A 126 5.19 11.43 -4.67
C SER A 126 3.67 11.53 -4.63
N LYS A 127 3.07 11.92 -5.75
CA LYS A 127 1.63 11.90 -5.91
C LYS A 127 1.22 11.47 -7.30
N ILE A 128 0.06 10.84 -7.42
CA ILE A 128 -0.57 10.51 -8.70
C ILE A 128 -1.90 11.25 -8.83
N ASN A 129 -2.15 11.84 -9.99
CA ASN A 129 -3.45 12.37 -10.34
C ASN A 129 -4.34 11.24 -10.89
N LEU A 130 -5.53 11.04 -10.31
CA LEU A 130 -6.42 9.92 -10.66
C LEU A 130 -7.28 10.16 -11.92
N GLU A 131 -7.28 11.37 -12.46
CA GLU A 131 -7.89 11.67 -13.76
C GLU A 131 -6.92 11.38 -14.92
N THR A 132 -5.64 11.76 -14.77
CA THR A 132 -4.65 11.67 -15.84
C THR A 132 -3.70 10.48 -15.71
N ASN A 133 -3.68 9.81 -14.55
CA ASN A 133 -2.66 8.83 -14.15
C ASN A 133 -1.23 9.38 -14.16
N GLU A 134 -1.06 10.70 -14.14
CA GLU A 134 0.26 11.34 -14.12
C GLU A 134 0.85 11.29 -12.72
N VAL A 135 2.10 10.82 -12.61
CA VAL A 135 2.85 10.81 -11.36
C VAL A 135 3.78 12.02 -11.28
N SER A 136 3.57 12.85 -10.27
CA SER A 136 4.54 13.85 -9.84
C SER A 136 5.49 13.22 -8.81
N PHE A 137 6.67 12.84 -9.26
CA PHE A 137 7.71 12.27 -8.41
C PHE A 137 8.38 13.34 -7.55
N ASN A 138 8.80 12.94 -6.35
CA ASN A 138 9.69 13.72 -5.48
C ASN A 138 9.20 15.17 -5.24
N ILE A 139 8.00 15.29 -4.69
CA ILE A 139 7.45 16.56 -4.20
C ILE A 139 8.39 17.11 -3.13
N THR A 140 9.12 18.17 -3.49
CA THR A 140 10.03 18.87 -2.56
C THR A 140 9.25 19.77 -1.61
N PRO A 141 9.17 19.45 -0.31
CA PRO A 141 8.58 20.33 0.68
C PRO A 141 9.56 21.47 1.02
N LYS A 142 9.06 22.58 1.57
CA LYS A 142 9.90 23.73 1.97
C LYS A 142 10.81 23.40 3.14
N GLU A 143 10.35 22.56 4.04
CA GLU A 143 11.11 22.03 5.17
C GLU A 143 11.32 20.51 4.98
N PRO A 144 12.45 19.95 5.44
CA PRO A 144 12.74 18.54 5.22
C PRO A 144 11.75 17.64 5.98
N ILE A 145 11.25 16.61 5.29
CA ILE A 145 10.47 15.51 5.90
C ILE A 145 11.34 14.26 5.88
N LEU A 146 11.77 13.82 7.07
CA LEU A 146 12.78 12.77 7.21
C LEU A 146 12.12 11.40 7.33
N PHE A 147 12.27 10.58 6.29
CA PHE A 147 11.66 9.24 6.23
C PHE A 147 10.14 9.29 6.43
N ALA A 148 9.46 9.96 5.49
CA ALA A 148 7.99 9.92 5.42
C ALA A 148 7.51 8.46 5.28
N ASN A 149 6.51 8.09 6.06
CA ASN A 149 5.98 6.72 6.03
C ASN A 149 4.46 6.80 5.76
N GLY A 150 3.63 6.50 6.77
CA GLY A 150 2.18 6.62 6.70
C GLY A 150 1.72 8.06 6.44
N MET A 151 0.63 8.20 5.68
CA MET A 151 0.00 9.49 5.42
C MET A 151 -1.51 9.40 5.54
N TYR A 152 -2.14 10.54 5.78
CA TYR A 152 -3.59 10.71 5.85
C TYR A 152 -3.96 12.09 5.30
N SER A 153 -5.18 12.28 4.79
CA SER A 153 -5.66 13.59 4.35
C SER A 153 -6.56 14.25 5.39
N TYR A 154 -6.23 15.47 5.79
CA TYR A 154 -7.04 16.27 6.71
C TYR A 154 -7.01 17.74 6.31
N ASP A 155 -8.19 18.37 6.20
CA ASP A 155 -8.32 19.80 5.87
C ASP A 155 -7.53 20.23 4.60
N GLY A 156 -7.59 19.39 3.56
CA GLY A 156 -6.88 19.63 2.29
C GLY A 156 -5.35 19.53 2.37
N LYS A 157 -4.81 19.08 3.52
CA LYS A 157 -3.38 18.84 3.74
C LYS A 157 -3.09 17.35 3.84
N VAL A 158 -1.83 17.00 3.64
CA VAL A 158 -1.31 15.64 3.86
C VAL A 158 -0.70 15.60 5.25
N ILE A 159 -1.28 14.83 6.15
CA ILE A 159 -0.71 14.51 7.46
C ILE A 159 0.24 13.34 7.26
N ILE A 160 1.46 13.45 7.76
CA ILE A 160 2.55 12.51 7.49
C ILE A 160 3.16 12.06 8.81
N CYS A 161 3.27 10.74 8.98
CA CYS A 161 4.11 10.12 10.00
C CYS A 161 5.56 10.14 9.52
N VAL A 162 6.43 10.71 10.34
CA VAL A 162 7.85 10.93 10.07
C VAL A 162 8.63 10.03 11.02
N GLN A 163 9.51 9.16 10.51
CA GLN A 163 10.29 8.26 11.35
C GLN A 163 11.45 8.97 12.07
N GLY A 164 11.96 10.05 11.49
CA GLY A 164 13.14 10.75 11.98
C GLY A 164 14.43 10.25 11.32
N GLN A 165 15.58 10.74 11.78
CA GLN A 165 16.90 10.36 11.25
C GLN A 165 18.03 10.69 12.23
N GLY A 166 18.90 9.73 12.52
CA GLY A 166 20.11 9.97 13.31
C GLY A 166 19.76 10.33 14.75
N ASN A 167 19.91 11.60 15.15
CA ASN A 167 19.49 12.11 16.46
C ASN A 167 18.14 12.86 16.41
N ILE A 168 17.49 12.89 15.25
CA ILE A 168 16.21 13.56 15.03
C ILE A 168 15.09 12.54 15.23
N GLY A 169 14.17 12.88 16.12
CA GLY A 169 12.98 12.11 16.43
C GLY A 169 11.99 11.92 15.31
N GLY A 170 11.12 10.94 15.51
CA GLY A 170 9.87 10.86 14.77
C GLY A 170 8.92 11.98 15.14
N SER A 171 8.05 12.34 14.19
CA SER A 171 7.04 13.38 14.36
C SER A 171 5.81 13.11 13.49
N ILE A 172 4.75 13.86 13.73
CA ILE A 172 3.61 14.01 12.84
C ILE A 172 3.66 15.43 12.30
N VAL A 173 3.65 15.57 10.97
CA VAL A 173 3.67 16.87 10.29
C VAL A 173 2.50 16.99 9.32
N SER A 174 2.05 18.21 9.04
CA SER A 174 1.18 18.48 7.89
C SER A 174 2.00 19.07 6.74
N LEU A 175 1.78 18.60 5.52
CA LEU A 175 2.25 19.17 4.27
C LEU A 175 1.07 19.80 3.53
N ASP A 176 1.18 21.09 3.20
CA ASP A 176 0.26 21.76 2.27
C ASP A 176 0.63 21.43 0.81
N PRO A 177 -0.24 20.75 0.04
CA PRO A 177 0.05 20.35 -1.34
C PRO A 177 0.36 21.51 -2.28
N LYS A 178 -0.20 22.70 -2.02
CA LYS A 178 -0.07 23.90 -2.86
C LYS A 178 1.14 24.74 -2.46
N THR A 179 1.25 25.07 -1.17
CA THR A 179 2.31 25.98 -0.70
C THR A 179 3.61 25.27 -0.39
N LYS A 180 3.59 23.93 -0.32
CA LYS A 180 4.69 23.05 0.08
C LYS A 180 5.18 23.30 1.51
N LYS A 181 4.44 24.08 2.29
CA LYS A 181 4.75 24.37 3.69
C LYS A 181 4.52 23.11 4.52
N VAL A 182 5.49 22.81 5.38
CA VAL A 182 5.40 21.79 6.41
C VAL A 182 5.10 22.46 7.75
N THR A 183 4.32 21.81 8.60
CA THR A 183 4.06 22.28 9.97
C THR A 183 4.06 21.08 10.90
N THR A 184 4.88 21.13 11.93
CA THR A 184 4.90 20.10 12.98
C THR A 184 3.59 20.14 13.75
N ILE A 185 2.94 18.99 13.86
CA ILE A 185 1.73 18.80 14.66
C ILE A 185 2.13 18.23 16.03
N VAL A 186 2.95 17.18 16.03
CA VAL A 186 3.47 16.52 17.23
C VAL A 186 4.90 16.05 16.98
N ASP A 187 5.81 16.34 17.90
CA ASP A 187 7.20 15.86 17.87
C ASP A 187 7.67 15.32 19.24
N ASN A 188 6.76 15.26 20.20
CA ASN A 188 7.03 14.84 21.57
C ASN A 188 5.84 14.12 22.18
N PHE A 189 6.11 13.34 23.23
CA PHE A 189 5.11 12.66 24.05
C PHE A 189 5.39 13.00 25.52
N PHE A 190 4.48 13.75 26.16
CA PHE A 190 4.67 14.30 27.51
C PHE A 190 5.98 15.10 27.68
N GLY A 191 6.35 15.90 26.69
CA GLY A 191 7.58 16.69 26.71
C GLY A 191 8.87 15.88 26.51
N LYS A 192 8.77 14.56 26.32
CA LYS A 192 9.87 13.73 25.85
C LYS A 192 9.84 13.72 24.32
N PHE A 193 10.85 14.30 23.71
CA PHE A 193 11.07 14.17 22.28
C PHE A 193 11.28 12.70 21.95
N VAL A 194 10.67 12.27 20.85
CA VAL A 194 10.98 10.95 20.29
C VAL A 194 12.47 10.96 20.00
N GLN A 195 13.26 10.15 20.68
CA GLN A 195 14.66 9.95 20.28
C GLN A 195 14.70 8.62 19.53
N PRO A 196 15.27 8.56 18.32
CA PRO A 196 15.52 7.27 17.69
C PRO A 196 16.42 6.45 18.63
N GLY A 197 16.08 5.17 18.80
CA GLY A 197 16.83 4.26 19.66
C GLY A 197 18.31 4.24 19.27
N LYS A 198 19.18 4.27 20.29
CA LYS A 198 20.61 3.99 20.12
C LYS A 198 20.83 2.57 19.60
#